data_AF-A0A943GI81-F1
#
_entry.id   AF-A0A943GI81-F1
#
_cell.length_a   1.000
_cell.length_b   1.000
_cell.length_c   1.000
_cell.angle_alpha   90.00
_cell.angle_beta   90.00
_cell.angle_gamma   90.00
#
_symmetry.space_group_name_H-M   'P 1'
#
loop_
_entity.id
_entity.type
_entity.pdbx_description
1 polymer ?
#
loop_
_entity_poly.entity_id
_entity_poly.type
_entity_poly.pdbx_seq_one_letter_code
_entity_poly.pdbx_strand_id
1 'polypeptide(L)'
;MNIELSNGETLKYEVFSVYVTDVEDNYIQTKFDNANEYKEFLDRIKNKSIYENEIELSEDDKIITLSTCSFEFNDARLVVHGKLIKN
;
A
#
# COMPACT_ATOMS: atom_id res chain seq x y z
N MET A 1 -10.50 4.08 4.74
CA MET A 1 -9.90 5.40 4.47
C MET A 1 -10.64 6.06 3.34
N ASN A 2 -11.05 7.32 3.47
CA ASN A 2 -11.68 8.09 2.38
C ASN A 2 -10.70 9.16 1.92
N ILE A 3 -10.49 9.29 0.61
CA ILE A 3 -9.63 10.30 -0.01
C ILE A 3 -10.48 11.14 -0.95
N GLU A 4 -10.58 12.44 -0.67
CA GLU A 4 -11.24 13.40 -1.54
C GLU A 4 -10.25 13.95 -2.57
N LEU A 5 -10.60 13.84 -3.84
CA LEU A 5 -9.83 14.38 -4.95
C LEU A 5 -10.22 15.84 -5.19
N SER A 6 -9.33 16.61 -5.81
CA SER A 6 -9.55 18.04 -6.10
C SER A 6 -10.80 18.35 -6.95
N ASN A 7 -11.35 17.37 -7.66
CA ASN A 7 -12.59 17.49 -8.44
C ASN A 7 -13.87 17.23 -7.59
N GLY A 8 -13.73 16.99 -6.28
CA GLY A 8 -14.83 16.68 -5.35
C GLY A 8 -15.23 15.20 -5.31
N GLU A 9 -14.58 14.32 -6.09
CA GLU A 9 -14.81 12.88 -6.01
C GLU A 9 -14.19 12.29 -4.74
N THR A 10 -14.88 11.38 -4.06
CA THR A 10 -14.34 10.65 -2.90
C THR A 10 -14.07 9.20 -3.26
N LEU A 11 -12.82 8.77 -3.12
CA LEU A 11 -12.41 7.37 -3.27
C LEU A 11 -12.30 6.72 -1.90
N LYS A 12 -12.84 5.49 -1.78
CA LYS A 12 -12.77 4.70 -0.55
C LYS A 12 -11.70 3.61 -0.69
N TYR A 13 -10.82 3.54 0.29
CA TYR A 13 -9.76 2.53 0.38
C TYR A 13 -9.88 1.72 1.66
N GLU A 14 -9.71 0.42 1.56
CA GLU A 14 -9.62 -0.50 2.69
C GLU A 14 -8.15 -0.78 2.99
N VAL A 15 -7.73 -0.52 4.23
CA VAL A 15 -6.31 -0.67 4.63
C VAL A 15 -6.02 -2.15 4.81
N PHE A 16 -4.99 -2.64 4.11
CA PHE A 16 -4.59 -4.06 4.15
C PHE A 16 -3.14 -4.28 4.61
N SER A 17 -2.31 -3.23 4.70
CA SER A 17 -0.95 -3.37 5.20
C SER A 17 -0.46 -2.10 5.87
N VAL A 18 0.21 -2.26 7.02
CA VAL A 18 0.88 -1.18 7.76
C VAL A 18 2.20 -1.71 8.29
N TYR A 19 3.32 -1.02 8.04
CA TYR A 19 4.62 -1.42 8.59
C TYR A 19 5.62 -0.27 8.66
N VAL A 20 6.65 -0.46 9.48
CA VAL A 20 7.83 0.43 9.52
C VAL A 20 8.96 -0.22 8.71
N THR A 21 9.58 0.56 7.84
CA THR A 21 10.71 0.13 6.99
C THR A 21 11.75 1.23 6.88
N ASP A 22 12.86 0.99 6.19
CA ASP A 22 13.88 2.01 5.88
C ASP A 22 13.72 2.57 4.46
N VAL A 23 14.62 3.46 4.05
CA VAL A 23 14.62 4.10 2.72
C VAL A 23 15.10 3.20 1.58
N GLU A 24 15.76 2.08 1.88
CA GLU A 24 16.29 1.14 0.89
C GLU A 24 15.21 0.17 0.39
N ASP A 25 14.08 0.11 1.09
CA ASP A 25 12.96 -0.75 0.74
C ASP A 25 12.20 -0.24 -0.50
N ASN A 26 12.14 -1.07 -1.54
CA ASN A 26 11.48 -0.74 -2.81
C ASN A 26 9.93 -0.90 -2.73
N TYR A 27 9.30 -0.25 -1.75
CA TYR A 27 7.83 -0.18 -1.63
C TYR A 27 7.20 0.91 -2.50
N ILE A 28 8.03 1.73 -3.15
CA ILE A 28 7.63 2.86 -4.02
C ILE A 28 7.48 2.40 -5.49
N GLN A 29 7.71 1.12 -5.80
CA GLN A 29 7.55 0.60 -7.15
C GLN A 29 6.12 0.84 -7.67
N THR A 30 6.00 1.65 -8.72
CA THR A 30 4.71 2.00 -9.36
C THR A 30 4.55 1.42 -10.77
N LYS A 31 5.54 0.69 -11.26
CA LYS A 31 5.56 0.09 -12.60
C LYS A 31 5.96 -1.38 -12.48
N PHE A 32 5.25 -2.22 -13.21
CA PHE A 32 5.43 -3.66 -13.25
C PHE A 32 5.38 -4.09 -14.71
N ASP A 33 6.23 -5.02 -15.09
CA ASP A 33 6.32 -5.49 -16.48
C ASP A 33 5.14 -6.39 -16.83
N ASN A 34 4.53 -7.04 -15.83
CA ASN A 34 3.39 -7.94 -16.01
C ASN A 34 2.57 -8.10 -14.71
N ALA A 35 1.41 -8.75 -14.85
CA ALA A 35 0.47 -9.01 -13.76
C ALA A 35 1.06 -9.87 -12.63
N ASN A 36 1.91 -10.85 -12.96
CA ASN A 36 2.51 -11.72 -11.95
C ASN A 36 3.49 -10.95 -11.05
N GLU A 37 4.30 -10.06 -11.62
CA GLU A 37 5.21 -9.20 -10.84
C GLU A 37 4.42 -8.27 -9.90
N TYR A 38 3.29 -7.71 -10.37
CA TYR A 38 2.44 -6.90 -9.51
C TYR A 38 1.81 -7.73 -8.38
N LYS A 39 1.37 -8.96 -8.68
CA LYS A 39 0.82 -9.88 -7.67
C LYS A 39 1.86 -10.25 -6.61
N GLU A 40 3.09 -10.56 -7.02
CA GLU A 40 4.21 -10.80 -6.10
C GLU A 40 4.52 -9.58 -5.23
N PHE A 41 4.46 -8.38 -5.81
CA PHE A 41 4.58 -7.14 -5.06
C PHE A 41 3.48 -7.00 -4.00
N LEU A 42 2.21 -7.22 -4.36
CA LEU A 42 1.06 -7.16 -3.45
C LEU A 42 1.21 -8.13 -2.28
N ASP A 43 1.58 -9.38 -2.55
CA ASP A 43 1.78 -10.40 -1.51
C ASP A 43 2.96 -10.04 -0.59
N ARG A 44 4.06 -9.53 -1.16
CA ARG A 44 5.21 -9.07 -0.38
C ARG A 44 4.85 -7.92 0.57
N ILE A 45 4.15 -6.89 0.11
CA ILE A 45 3.78 -5.76 0.97
C ILE A 45 2.69 -6.14 1.98
N LYS A 46 1.80 -7.08 1.67
CA LYS A 46 0.83 -7.62 2.62
C LYS A 46 1.54 -8.37 3.76
N ASN A 47 2.51 -9.23 3.43
CA ASN A 47 3.26 -10.02 4.40
C ASN A 47 4.16 -9.19 5.34
N LYS A 48 4.48 -7.94 4.98
CA LYS A 48 5.22 -7.01 5.85
C LYS A 48 4.35 -6.41 6.95
N SER A 49 3.03 -6.47 6.81
CA SER A 49 2.10 -5.79 7.72
C SER A 49 2.27 -6.27 9.16
N ILE A 50 2.29 -5.32 10.10
CA ILE A 50 2.21 -5.61 11.54
C ILE A 50 0.80 -6.01 11.99
N TYR A 51 -0.18 -5.92 11.08
CA TYR A 51 -1.57 -6.31 11.29
C TYR A 51 -2.01 -7.30 10.21
N GLU A 52 -2.44 -8.48 10.64
CA GLU A 52 -3.01 -9.50 9.76
C GLU A 52 -4.48 -9.19 9.43
N ASN A 53 -4.87 -9.45 8.18
CA ASN A 53 -6.25 -9.29 7.72
C ASN A 53 -6.58 -10.25 6.57
N GLU A 54 -7.87 -10.50 6.39
CA GLU A 54 -8.42 -11.42 5.39
C GLU A 54 -8.65 -10.77 4.02
N ILE A 55 -8.13 -9.58 3.76
CA ILE A 55 -8.34 -8.88 2.48
C ILE A 55 -7.61 -9.62 1.38
N GLU A 56 -8.34 -10.13 0.41
CA GLU A 56 -7.78 -10.73 -0.80
C GLU A 56 -7.35 -9.66 -1.80
N LEU A 57 -6.15 -9.84 -2.37
CA LEU A 57 -5.54 -8.95 -3.36
C LEU A 57 -5.35 -9.71 -4.67
N SER A 58 -5.74 -9.10 -5.79
CA SER A 58 -5.45 -9.59 -7.14
C SER A 58 -4.72 -8.52 -7.97
N GLU A 59 -4.17 -8.94 -9.10
CA GLU A 59 -3.51 -8.09 -10.09
C GLU A 59 -4.43 -7.00 -10.69
N ASP A 60 -5.75 -7.16 -10.58
CA ASP A 60 -6.74 -6.18 -11.05
C ASP A 60 -7.01 -5.06 -10.03
N ASP A 61 -6.57 -5.26 -8.78
CA ASP A 61 -6.80 -4.30 -7.70
C ASP A 61 -5.92 -3.06 -7.88
N LYS A 62 -6.52 -1.90 -7.66
CA LYS A 62 -5.78 -0.64 -7.53
C LYS A 62 -5.50 -0.38 -6.07
N ILE A 63 -4.25 -0.06 -5.74
CA ILE A 63 -3.86 0.31 -4.38
C ILE A 63 -3.43 1.78 -4.30
N ILE A 64 -3.37 2.27 -3.08
CA ILE A 64 -2.69 3.51 -2.71
C ILE A 64 -1.63 3.20 -1.65
N THR A 65 -0.45 3.79 -1.81
CA THR A 65 0.65 3.72 -0.83
C THR A 65 0.83 5.10 -0.20
N LEU A 66 0.73 5.18 1.11
CA LEU A 66 1.03 6.37 1.89
C LEU A 66 2.30 6.11 2.71
N SER A 67 3.26 7.03 2.65
CA SER A 67 4.52 6.91 3.39
C SER A 67 4.86 8.23 4.08
N THR A 68 5.33 8.15 5.32
CA THR A 68 5.82 9.29 6.09
C THR A 68 7.16 8.95 6.74
N CYS A 69 7.97 9.98 7.03
CA CYS A 69 9.12 9.80 7.94
C CYS A 69 8.60 9.32 9.31
N SER A 70 9.37 8.43 9.93
CA SER A 70 9.15 7.90 11.27
C SER A 70 10.36 8.21 12.16
N PHE A 71 10.16 8.21 13.48
CA PHE A 71 11.22 8.51 14.47
C PHE A 71 11.79 7.25 15.14
N GLU A 72 11.32 6.08 14.72
CA GLU A 72 11.66 4.77 15.28
C GLU A 72 13.16 4.47 15.13
N PHE A 73 13.80 4.94 14.05
CA PHE A 73 15.24 4.92 13.81
C PHE A 73 15.61 5.87 12.66
N ASN A 74 16.91 6.07 12.37
CA ASN A 74 17.36 6.91 11.26
C ASN A 74 16.81 6.38 9.93
N ASP A 75 16.22 7.25 9.12
CA ASP A 75 15.60 6.92 7.83
C ASP A 75 14.39 5.98 7.90
N ALA A 76 13.79 5.82 9.08
CA ALA A 76 12.57 5.06 9.25
C ALA A 76 11.39 5.68 8.48
N ARG A 77 10.55 4.81 7.93
CA ARG A 77 9.35 5.14 7.17
C ARG A 77 8.18 4.34 7.70
N LEU A 78 7.10 5.01 8.06
CA LEU A 78 5.82 4.35 8.28
C LEU A 78 5.08 4.30 6.95
N VAL A 79 4.74 3.09 6.51
CA VAL A 79 4.06 2.83 5.24
C VAL A 79 2.67 2.24 5.52
N VAL A 80 1.66 2.77 4.84
CA VAL A 80 0.28 2.30 4.87
C VAL A 80 -0.18 2.03 3.45
N HIS A 81 -0.72 0.84 3.20
CA HIS A 81 -1.31 0.45 1.92
C HIS A 81 -2.81 0.25 2.03
N GLY A 82 -3.55 0.77 1.05
CA GLY A 82 -5.00 0.58 0.95
C GLY A 82 -5.44 0.09 -0.43
N LYS A 83 -6.38 -0.86 -0.47
CA LYS A 83 -7.05 -1.35 -1.69
C LYS A 83 -8.23 -0.46 -2.01
N LEU A 84 -8.34 0.03 -3.24
CA LEU A 84 -9.49 0.82 -3.70
C LEU A 84 -10.74 -0.06 -3.71
N ILE A 85 -11.77 0.36 -2.97
CA ILE A 85 -13.10 -0.23 -3.05
C ILE A 85 -13.93 0.62 -4.01
N LYS A 86 -14.36 0.01 -5.11
CA LYS A 86 -15.38 0.59 -5.98
C LYS A 86 -16.75 0.35 -5.35
N ASN A 87 -17.51 1.43 -5.20
CA ASN A 87 -18.95 1.35 -4.96
C ASN A 87 -19.68 1.15 -6.28
#